data_AF-A0A7W7RT98-F1
#
_entry.id   AF-A0A7W7RT98-F1
#
_cell.length_a   1.000
_cell.length_b   1.000
_cell.length_c   1.000
_cell.angle_alpha   90.00
_cell.angle_beta   90.00
_cell.angle_gamma   90.00
#
_symmetry.space_group_name_H-M   'P 1'
#
loop_
_entity.id
_entity.type
_entity.pdbx_description
1 polymer ?
#
loop_
_entity_poly.entity_id
_entity_poly.type
_entity_poly.pdbx_seq_one_letter_code
_entity_poly.pdbx_strand_id
1 'polypeptide(L)'
;MIPYPGTPAANRLNAITSRQVAVVALHRLQELLHRHGVYTAVAYDDEQPQLRAKSDLTVWGDPEGLTFFWSTGPEHGRAERGPVAELENVAQRIASQVAEPVETPATAAL
;
A
#
# COMPACT_ATOMS: atom_id res chain seq x y z
N MET A 1 -16.74 4.89 29.06
CA MET A 1 -17.97 5.48 28.49
C MET A 1 -17.85 5.34 26.97
N ILE A 2 -18.66 4.49 26.34
CA ILE A 2 -18.60 4.27 24.88
C ILE A 2 -19.53 5.31 24.23
N PRO A 3 -19.06 6.14 23.28
CA PRO A 3 -19.90 7.16 22.66
C PRO A 3 -20.99 6.53 21.80
N TYR A 4 -22.20 7.10 21.83
CA TYR A 4 -23.32 6.65 21.02
C TYR A 4 -22.99 6.80 19.51
N PRO A 5 -23.30 5.78 18.68
CA PRO A 5 -23.07 5.83 17.24
C PRO A 5 -23.83 7.00 16.60
N GLY A 6 -23.18 7.70 15.67
CA GLY A 6 -23.74 8.89 14.99
C GLY A 6 -23.42 10.24 15.66
N THR A 7 -22.78 10.24 16.83
CA THR A 7 -22.30 11.50 17.45
C THR A 7 -20.96 11.94 16.85
N PRO A 8 -20.64 13.26 16.82
CA PRO A 8 -19.34 13.74 16.34
C PRO A 8 -18.14 13.11 17.08
N ALA A 9 -18.32 12.78 18.36
CA ALA A 9 -17.31 12.09 19.15
C ALA A 9 -17.11 10.62 18.72
N ALA A 10 -18.19 9.89 18.44
CA ALA A 10 -18.11 8.53 17.88
C ALA A 10 -17.47 8.52 16.49
N ASN A 11 -17.80 9.50 15.63
CA ASN A 11 -17.19 9.63 14.30
C ASN A 11 -15.68 9.90 14.38
N ARG A 12 -15.24 10.77 15.30
CA ARG A 12 -13.81 11.00 15.54
C ARG A 12 -13.11 9.75 16.06
N LEU A 13 -13.73 9.03 16.99
CA LEU A 13 -13.15 7.81 17.56
C LEU A 13 -13.01 6.73 16.49
N ASN A 14 -14.04 6.54 15.66
CA ASN A 14 -14.02 5.62 14.53
C ASN A 14 -12.93 5.99 13.52
N ALA A 15 -12.81 7.28 13.16
CA ALA A 15 -11.76 7.76 12.25
C ALA A 15 -10.35 7.52 12.81
N ILE A 16 -10.12 7.71 14.12
CA ILE A 16 -8.84 7.42 14.77
C ILE A 16 -8.53 5.92 14.72
N THR A 17 -9.51 5.07 15.02
CA THR A 17 -9.34 3.62 14.99
C THR A 17 -9.05 3.13 13.57
N SER A 18 -9.81 3.57 12.56
CA SER A 18 -9.57 3.18 11.16
C SER A 18 -8.20 3.65 10.66
N ARG A 19 -7.76 4.87 11.04
CA ARG A 19 -6.41 5.36 10.72
C ARG A 19 -5.32 4.47 11.32
N GLN A 20 -5.46 4.05 12.58
CA GLN A 20 -4.50 3.14 13.21
C GLN A 20 -4.47 1.78 12.52
N VAL A 21 -5.63 1.23 12.12
CA VAL A 21 -5.71 -0.03 11.37
C VAL A 21 -4.99 0.09 10.02
N ALA A 22 -5.21 1.17 9.27
CA ALA A 22 -4.54 1.42 8.00
C ALA A 22 -3.01 1.53 8.15
N VAL A 23 -2.53 2.23 9.18
CA VAL A 23 -1.08 2.34 9.47
C VAL A 23 -0.47 0.98 9.78
N VAL A 24 -1.11 0.17 10.63
CA VAL A 24 -0.63 -1.17 10.97
C VAL A 24 -0.61 -2.08 9.73
N ALA A 25 -1.65 -1.99 8.89
CA ALA A 25 -1.72 -2.75 7.65
C ALA A 25 -0.58 -2.37 6.69
N LEU A 26 -0.29 -1.07 6.54
CA LEU A 26 0.83 -0.58 5.72
C LEU A 26 2.18 -1.03 6.27
N HIS A 27 2.41 -1.01 7.58
CA HIS A 27 3.65 -1.53 8.15
C HIS A 27 3.84 -3.03 7.87
N ARG A 28 2.78 -3.83 7.98
CA ARG A 28 2.86 -5.26 7.63
C ARG A 28 3.15 -5.48 6.15
N LEU A 29 2.55 -4.66 5.28
CA LEU A 29 2.83 -4.70 3.85
C LEU A 29 4.30 -4.32 3.57
N GLN A 30 4.82 -3.28 4.23
CA GLN A 30 6.22 -2.88 4.14
C GLN A 30 7.18 -4.03 4.50
N GLU A 31 6.93 -4.72 5.62
CA GLU A 31 7.76 -5.86 6.04
C GLU A 31 7.78 -6.97 4.98
N LEU A 32 6.64 -7.27 4.36
CA LEU A 32 6.58 -8.27 3.29
C LEU A 32 7.29 -7.81 2.02
N LEU A 33 7.10 -6.56 1.61
CA LEU A 33 7.81 -5.98 0.47
C LEU A 33 9.32 -6.03 0.68
N HIS A 34 9.80 -5.76 1.90
CA HIS A 34 11.22 -5.88 2.25
C HIS A 34 11.73 -7.31 2.11
N ARG A 35 10.93 -8.34 2.45
CA ARG A 35 11.29 -9.76 2.21
C ARG A 35 11.41 -10.10 0.72
N HIS A 36 10.65 -9.41 -0.13
CA HIS A 36 10.74 -9.53 -1.58
C HIS A 36 11.82 -8.63 -2.22
N GLY A 37 12.65 -7.95 -1.41
CA GLY A 37 13.71 -7.06 -1.89
C GLY A 37 13.23 -5.67 -2.33
N VAL A 38 11.94 -5.34 -2.10
CA VAL A 38 11.36 -4.03 -2.40
C VAL A 38 11.44 -3.15 -1.16
N TYR A 39 12.44 -2.27 -1.11
CA TYR A 39 12.63 -1.36 0.02
C TYR A 39 11.75 -0.12 -0.11
N THR A 40 10.75 -0.02 0.75
CA THR A 40 9.86 1.13 0.86
C THR A 40 10.08 1.91 2.15
N ALA A 41 9.76 3.20 2.11
CA ALA A 41 9.72 4.12 3.24
C ALA A 41 8.29 4.61 3.47
N VAL A 42 7.92 4.80 4.74
CA VAL A 42 6.64 5.42 5.08
C VAL A 42 6.75 6.92 4.85
N ALA A 43 5.83 7.47 4.06
CA ALA A 43 5.61 8.88 3.83
C ALA A 43 4.19 9.27 4.28
N TYR A 44 3.96 10.56 4.49
CA TYR A 44 2.64 11.10 4.79
C TYR A 44 2.29 12.15 3.76
N ASP A 45 1.15 12.00 3.10
CA ASP A 45 0.61 12.93 2.10
C ASP A 45 -0.79 13.32 2.57
N ASP A 46 -1.04 14.61 2.81
CA ASP A 46 -2.30 15.12 3.37
C ASP A 46 -2.81 14.31 4.59
N GLU A 47 -1.90 14.01 5.53
CA GLU A 47 -2.14 13.16 6.71
C GLU A 47 -2.42 11.67 6.46
N GLN A 48 -2.50 11.25 5.20
CA GLN A 48 -2.66 9.85 4.81
C GLN A 48 -1.30 9.13 4.78
N PRO A 49 -1.15 8.01 5.50
CA PRO A 49 0.07 7.21 5.43
C PRO A 49 0.19 6.53 4.07
N GLN A 50 1.38 6.61 3.47
CA GLN A 50 1.72 5.99 2.19
C GLN A 50 3.07 5.27 2.30
N LEU A 51 3.28 4.20 1.55
CA LEU A 51 4.60 3.62 1.33
C LEU A 51 5.12 4.13 -0.01
N ARG A 52 6.32 4.71 -0.03
CA ARG A 52 7.02 5.09 -1.25
C ARG A 52 8.28 4.27 -1.43
N ALA A 53 8.49 3.74 -2.62
CA ALA A 53 9.76 3.12 -3.00
C ALA A 53 10.56 4.05 -3.90
N LYS A 54 11.88 3.81 -4.03
CA LYS A 54 12.74 4.59 -4.93
C LYS A 54 12.34 4.47 -6.41
N SER A 55 11.66 3.38 -6.80
CA SER A 55 11.26 3.07 -8.18
C SER A 55 9.92 3.70 -8.60
N ASP A 56 9.59 4.89 -8.10
CA ASP A 56 8.30 5.58 -8.34
C ASP A 56 7.04 4.80 -7.90
N LEU A 57 7.20 3.78 -7.06
CA LEU A 57 6.07 3.07 -6.45
C LEU A 57 5.51 3.91 -5.30
N THR A 58 4.20 4.16 -5.35
CA THR A 58 3.43 4.70 -4.21
C THR A 58 2.33 3.71 -3.85
N VAL A 59 2.20 3.37 -2.56
CA VAL A 59 1.17 2.50 -2.01
C VAL A 59 0.43 3.23 -0.90
N TRP A 60 -0.89 3.17 -0.87
CA TRP A 60 -1.70 3.80 0.17
C TRP A 60 -2.86 2.90 0.56
N GLY A 61 -3.35 3.06 1.80
CA GLY A 61 -4.51 2.36 2.30
C GLY A 61 -5.78 3.18 2.11
N ASP A 62 -6.90 2.48 1.87
CA ASP A 62 -8.24 3.03 2.02
C ASP A 62 -8.47 3.59 3.45
N PRO A 63 -9.30 4.63 3.64
CA PRO A 63 -9.63 5.16 4.97
C PRO A 63 -10.23 4.13 5.93
N GLU A 64 -10.90 3.10 5.41
CA GLU A 64 -11.46 1.99 6.20
C GLU A 64 -10.41 0.91 6.54
N GLY A 65 -9.20 0.99 5.96
CA GLY A 65 -8.12 0.05 6.21
C GLY A 65 -8.38 -1.36 5.66
N LEU A 66 -9.23 -1.47 4.62
CA LEU A 66 -9.65 -2.75 4.04
C LEU A 66 -8.97 -3.07 2.71
N THR A 67 -8.54 -2.04 1.98
CA THR A 67 -7.96 -2.17 0.64
C THR A 67 -6.68 -1.37 0.55
N PHE A 68 -5.65 -1.96 -0.07
CA PHE A 68 -4.47 -1.24 -0.52
C PHE A 68 -4.63 -0.83 -1.98
N PHE A 69 -4.10 0.35 -2.29
CA PHE A 69 -3.95 0.87 -3.63
C PHE A 69 -2.48 1.11 -3.89
N TRP A 70 -2.00 0.83 -5.11
CA TRP A 70 -0.63 1.14 -5.50
C TRP A 70 -0.53 1.57 -6.95
N SER A 71 0.46 2.40 -7.26
CA SER A 71 0.76 2.82 -8.61
C SER A 71 2.28 2.92 -8.81
N THR A 72 2.74 2.53 -9.99
CA THR A 72 4.13 2.65 -10.44
C THR A 72 4.20 3.76 -11.48
N GLY A 73 4.57 4.97 -11.04
CA GLY A 73 4.69 6.13 -11.91
C GLY A 73 4.16 7.44 -11.30
N PRO A 74 4.50 8.59 -11.91
CA PRO A 74 4.16 9.92 -11.39
C PRO A 74 2.66 10.24 -11.51
N GLU A 75 1.93 9.54 -12.39
CA GLU A 75 0.49 9.73 -12.57
C GLU A 75 -0.30 8.75 -11.72
N HIS A 76 -0.93 9.24 -10.65
CA HIS A 76 -1.88 8.53 -9.79
C HIS A 76 -3.13 7.98 -10.54
N GLY A 77 -3.20 8.09 -11.86
CA GLY A 77 -4.37 7.81 -12.68
C GLY A 77 -4.72 6.33 -12.84
N ARG A 78 -3.76 5.41 -12.65
CA ARG A 78 -3.99 3.96 -12.75
C ARG A 78 -3.43 3.23 -11.54
N ALA A 79 -4.08 3.43 -10.40
CA ALA A 79 -3.80 2.67 -9.20
C ALA A 79 -4.40 1.26 -9.32
N GLU A 80 -3.57 0.24 -9.16
CA GLU A 80 -4.06 -1.10 -8.85
C GLU A 80 -4.55 -1.16 -7.40
N ARG A 81 -5.35 -2.19 -7.10
CA ARG A 81 -5.92 -2.39 -5.77
C ARG A 81 -5.94 -3.86 -5.38
N GLY A 82 -5.88 -4.09 -4.07
CA GLY A 82 -5.97 -5.44 -3.50
C GLY A 82 -6.40 -5.40 -2.04
N PRO A 83 -7.16 -6.40 -1.58
CA PRO A 83 -7.68 -6.43 -0.22
C PRO A 83 -6.56 -6.67 0.80
N VAL A 84 -6.66 -6.03 1.97
CA VAL A 84 -5.73 -6.20 3.08
C VAL A 84 -5.73 -7.64 3.61
N ALA A 85 -6.86 -8.34 3.47
CA ALA A 85 -6.99 -9.76 3.80
C ALA A 85 -6.05 -10.67 2.98
N GLU A 86 -5.63 -10.24 1.79
CA GLU A 86 -4.73 -10.97 0.90
C GLU A 86 -3.32 -10.32 0.87
N LEU A 87 -2.84 -9.90 2.04
CA LEU A 87 -1.60 -9.13 2.20
C LEU A 87 -0.39 -9.71 1.44
N GLU A 88 -0.19 -11.03 1.49
CA GLU A 88 0.93 -11.67 0.76
C GLU A 88 0.76 -11.62 -0.76
N ASN A 89 -0.45 -11.84 -1.26
CA ASN A 89 -0.74 -11.74 -2.69
C ASN A 89 -0.51 -10.30 -3.18
N VAL A 90 -0.95 -9.31 -2.39
CA VAL A 90 -0.71 -7.89 -2.65
C VAL A 90 0.79 -7.58 -2.69
N ALA A 91 1.55 -8.02 -1.68
CA ALA A 91 2.99 -7.82 -1.64
C ALA A 91 3.70 -8.45 -2.84
N GLN A 92 3.31 -9.67 -3.22
CA GLN A 92 3.86 -10.37 -4.37
C GLN A 92 3.55 -9.64 -5.68
N ARG A 93 2.31 -9.17 -5.89
CA ARG A 93 1.93 -8.41 -7.09
C ARG A 93 2.71 -7.11 -7.22
N ILE A 94 2.84 -6.36 -6.12
CA ILE A 94 3.64 -5.14 -6.08
C ILE A 94 5.11 -5.48 -6.40
N ALA A 95 5.67 -6.51 -5.77
CA ALA A 95 7.04 -6.92 -6.03
C ALA A 95 7.27 -7.35 -7.49
N SER A 96 6.33 -8.06 -8.11
CA SER A 96 6.40 -8.44 -9.53
C SER A 96 6.31 -7.25 -10.47
N GLN A 97 5.69 -6.13 -10.08
CA GLN A 97 5.64 -4.91 -10.90
C GLN A 97 6.87 -4.03 -10.76
N VAL A 98 7.52 -4.05 -9.59
CA VAL A 98 8.72 -3.25 -9.31
C VAL A 98 10.00 -3.98 -9.70
N ALA A 99 10.01 -5.31 -9.62
CA ALA A 99 11.05 -6.11 -10.23
C ALA A 99 11.01 -5.85 -11.73
N GLU A 100 12.04 -5.18 -12.25
CA GLU A 100 12.21 -4.95 -13.68
C GLU A 100 11.95 -6.28 -14.43
N PRO A 101 11.25 -6.26 -15.58
CA PRO A 101 11.21 -7.45 -16.41
C PRO A 101 12.67 -7.80 -16.71
N VAL A 102 13.12 -8.97 -16.25
CA VAL A 102 14.35 -9.55 -16.78
C VAL A 102 14.11 -9.62 -18.28
N GLU A 103 14.72 -8.68 -19.00
CA GLU A 103 14.87 -8.77 -20.44
C GLU A 103 15.58 -10.09 -20.66
N THR A 104 14.78 -11.12 -20.95
CA THR A 104 15.29 -12.40 -21.39
C THR A 104 16.06 -12.04 -22.65
N PRO A 105 17.40 -12.18 -22.71
CA PRO A 105 18.13 -11.74 -23.87
C PRO A 105 17.53 -12.50 -25.05
N ALA A 106 16.89 -11.76 -25.95
CA ALA A 106 16.34 -12.30 -27.18
C ALA A 106 17.48 -13.10 -27.81
N THR A 107 17.27 -14.41 -27.91
CA THR A 107 18.12 -15.36 -28.62
C THR A 107 18.76 -14.65 -29.80
N ALA A 108 20.07 -14.41 -29.69
CA ALA A 108 20.87 -13.94 -30.80
C ALA A 108 20.70 -14.97 -31.92
N ALA A 109 19.97 -14.57 -32.95
CA ALA A 109 19.91 -15.30 -34.20
C ALA A 109 21.30 -15.22 -34.85
N LEU A 110 21.99 -16.36 -34.95
CA LEU A 110 23.03 -16.65 -35.93
C LEU A 110 22.99 -18.14 -36.26
#